data_AF-A0AAU4QJ25-F1
#
_entry.id   AF-A0AAU4QJ25-F1
#
_cell.length_a   1.000
_cell.length_b   1.000
_cell.length_c   1.000
_cell.angle_alpha   90.00
_cell.angle_beta   90.00
_cell.angle_gamma   90.00
#
_symmetry.space_group_name_H-M   'P 1'
#
loop_
_entity.id
_entity.type
_entity.pdbx_description
1 polymer ?
#
loop_
_entity_poly.entity_id
_entity_poly.type
_entity_poly.pdbx_seq_one_letter_code
_entity_poly.pdbx_strand_id
1 'polypeptide(L)'
;MTISGGTGTAVPAVTTTYDPVSGKVAEITSTGGGTIKKAYDKLGRLVSYTDADGGVTTSQYDAEGHAVLVSDNVPSSTSYAYDATVDPRGLPTSITDSVAGTFSVRYDADGQVRSQKLPGGYTMSQSTNPAGMAMERTYTRDSDGEVLFSETLIPTVHGQRSSYTGSLGKTSSQTYQYDKVGRLVRAEDDSSCG
;
A
#
# COMPACT_ATOMS: atom_id res chain seq x y z
N MET A 1 42.64 39.51 24.26
CA MET A 1 41.66 39.28 23.17
C MET A 1 40.88 38.04 23.56
N THR A 2 39.74 38.21 24.21
CA THR A 2 38.96 37.12 24.80
C THR A 2 38.01 36.60 23.73
N ILE A 3 38.29 35.42 23.19
CA ILE A 3 37.42 34.77 22.22
C ILE A 3 36.33 34.07 23.02
N SER A 4 35.18 34.73 23.17
CA SER A 4 33.97 34.09 23.71
C SER A 4 33.37 33.22 22.59
N GLY A 5 33.78 31.96 22.54
CA GLY A 5 33.13 30.96 21.69
C GLY A 5 31.73 30.73 22.23
N GLY A 6 30.72 31.33 21.58
CA GLY A 6 29.32 31.10 21.89
C GLY A 6 29.04 29.61 21.87
N THR A 7 28.59 29.06 23.00
CA THR A 7 28.18 27.67 23.14
C THR A 7 27.11 27.40 22.10
N GLY A 8 27.44 26.59 21.08
CA GLY A 8 26.46 26.12 20.11
C GLY A 8 25.28 25.49 20.84
N THR A 9 24.08 25.63 20.29
CA THR A 9 22.87 25.01 20.85
C THR A 9 23.13 23.52 21.04
N ALA A 10 22.97 23.02 22.27
CA ALA A 10 23.13 21.60 22.56
C ALA A 10 22.19 20.80 21.64
N VAL A 11 22.74 19.83 20.93
CA VAL A 11 21.91 18.86 20.20
C VAL A 11 21.07 18.12 21.24
N PRO A 12 19.74 18.01 21.06
CA PRO A 12 18.91 17.24 21.98
C PRO A 12 19.50 15.84 22.14
N ALA A 13 19.83 15.48 23.38
CA ALA A 13 20.37 14.15 23.63
C ALA A 13 19.25 13.12 23.37
N VAL A 14 19.62 12.00 22.77
CA VAL A 14 18.71 10.87 22.57
C VAL A 14 19.21 9.72 23.42
N THR A 15 18.33 9.19 24.27
CA THR A 15 18.60 7.98 25.06
C THR A 15 17.93 6.80 24.37
N THR A 16 18.69 5.76 24.04
CA THR A 16 18.17 4.51 23.48
C THR A 16 18.37 3.40 24.50
N THR A 17 17.30 2.70 24.86
CA THR A 17 17.36 1.50 25.71
C THR A 17 17.12 0.26 24.87
N TYR A 18 17.71 -0.85 25.32
CA TYR A 18 17.64 -2.13 24.64
C TYR A 18 17.02 -3.16 25.58
N ASP A 19 16.24 -4.07 25.01
CA ASP A 19 15.76 -5.25 25.70
C ASP A 19 16.98 -6.12 26.11
N PRO A 20 17.12 -6.47 27.39
CA PRO A 20 18.34 -7.10 27.91
C PRO A 20 18.53 -8.55 27.43
N VAL A 21 17.48 -9.19 26.90
CA VAL A 21 17.53 -10.58 26.45
C VAL A 21 17.82 -10.66 24.95
N SER A 22 17.11 -9.87 24.16
CA SER A 22 17.17 -9.87 22.69
C SER A 22 18.15 -8.85 22.10
N GLY A 23 18.57 -7.85 22.88
CA GLY A 23 19.40 -6.74 22.43
C GLY A 23 18.70 -5.79 21.45
N LYS A 24 17.38 -5.91 21.25
CA LYS A 24 16.61 -5.03 20.35
C LYS A 24 16.28 -3.71 21.03
N VAL A 25 16.16 -2.64 20.25
CA VAL A 25 15.75 -1.32 20.76
C VAL A 25 14.35 -1.40 21.35
N ALA A 26 14.23 -1.09 22.64
CA ALA A 26 12.98 -1.11 23.39
C ALA A 26 12.37 0.30 23.54
N GLU A 27 13.21 1.31 23.75
CA GLU A 27 12.76 2.69 23.96
C GLU A 27 13.74 3.69 23.35
N ILE A 28 13.23 4.76 22.75
CA ILE A 28 14.00 5.90 22.29
C ILE A 28 13.34 7.15 22.87
N THR A 29 14.08 7.89 23.70
CA THR A 29 13.61 9.13 24.33
C THR A 29 14.45 10.29 23.84
N SER A 30 13.80 11.31 23.28
CA SER A 30 14.46 12.56 22.90
C SER A 30 14.37 13.56 24.04
N THR A 31 15.48 14.18 24.42
CA THR A 31 15.51 15.15 25.52
C THR A 31 14.75 16.41 25.11
N GLY A 32 13.57 16.64 25.71
CA GLY A 32 12.67 17.72 25.33
C GLY A 32 11.64 17.35 24.25
N GLY A 33 11.56 16.07 23.86
CA GLY A 33 10.56 15.53 22.94
C GLY A 33 9.79 14.33 23.51
N GLY A 34 9.11 13.60 22.64
CA GLY A 34 8.38 12.39 23.02
C GLY A 34 9.24 11.14 23.10
N THR A 35 8.59 10.04 23.47
CA THR A 35 9.21 8.73 23.68
C THR A 35 8.58 7.70 22.75
N ILE A 36 9.41 6.98 22.01
CA ILE A 36 8.99 5.85 21.19
C ILE A 36 9.23 4.55 21.97
N LYS A 37 8.26 3.64 22.01
CA LYS A 37 8.38 2.32 22.63
C LYS A 37 8.16 1.20 21.62
N LYS A 38 8.90 0.11 21.76
CA LYS A 38 8.83 -1.07 20.90
C LYS A 38 8.79 -2.33 21.76
N ALA A 39 7.86 -3.23 21.45
CA ALA A 39 7.81 -4.57 22.03
C ALA A 39 7.91 -5.62 20.94
N TYR A 40 8.61 -6.72 21.23
CA TYR A 40 8.83 -7.82 20.29
C TYR A 40 8.39 -9.14 20.91
N ASP A 41 7.97 -10.08 20.06
CA ASP A 41 7.77 -11.46 20.48
C ASP A 41 9.10 -12.24 20.59
N LYS A 42 9.01 -13.52 20.98
CA LYS A 42 10.16 -14.42 21.14
C LYS A 42 10.92 -14.68 19.83
N LEU A 43 10.29 -14.46 18.68
CA LEU A 43 10.92 -14.57 17.37
C LEU A 43 11.53 -13.23 16.92
N GLY A 44 11.41 -12.19 17.75
CA GLY A 44 11.97 -10.87 17.50
C GLY A 44 11.15 -10.03 16.53
N ARG A 45 9.88 -10.38 16.29
CA ARG A 45 8.93 -9.64 15.45
C ARG A 45 8.26 -8.54 16.27
N LEU A 46 8.04 -7.36 15.68
CA LEU A 46 7.46 -6.20 16.37
C LEU A 46 5.97 -6.44 16.62
N VAL A 47 5.55 -6.50 17.88
CA VAL A 47 4.16 -6.74 18.29
C VAL A 47 3.47 -5.52 18.88
N SER A 48 4.24 -4.52 19.31
CA SER A 48 3.72 -3.23 19.74
C SER A 48 4.70 -2.12 19.38
N TYR A 49 4.17 -1.02 18.88
CA TYR A 49 4.87 0.23 18.63
C TYR A 49 4.06 1.36 19.24
N THR A 50 4.68 2.14 20.12
CA THR A 50 4.10 3.38 20.63
C THR A 50 4.87 4.54 20.04
N ASP A 51 4.19 5.43 19.33
CA ASP A 51 4.80 6.64 18.79
C ASP A 51 5.05 7.70 19.89
N ALA A 52 5.70 8.80 19.51
CA ALA A 52 6.03 9.88 20.42
C ALA A 52 4.81 10.63 20.97
N ASP A 53 3.65 10.54 20.29
CA ASP A 53 2.38 11.17 20.64
C ASP A 53 1.49 10.24 21.50
N GLY A 54 1.93 9.00 21.72
CA GLY A 54 1.22 7.99 22.51
C GLY A 54 0.27 7.08 21.72
N GLY A 55 0.24 7.20 20.38
CA GLY A 55 -0.47 6.27 19.50
C GLY A 55 0.15 4.87 19.57
N VAL A 56 -0.68 3.82 19.58
CA VAL A 56 -0.22 2.44 19.80
C VAL A 56 -0.66 1.52 18.66
N THR A 57 0.31 1.15 17.82
CA THR A 57 0.14 0.07 16.84
C THR A 57 0.48 -1.26 17.46
N THR A 58 -0.42 -2.23 17.33
CA THR A 58 -0.17 -3.63 17.68
C THR A 58 -0.20 -4.51 16.44
N SER A 59 0.61 -5.57 16.44
CA SER A 59 0.65 -6.54 15.33
C SER A 59 0.66 -7.96 15.88
N GLN A 60 -0.13 -8.83 15.26
CA GLN A 60 -0.17 -10.26 15.54
C GLN A 60 0.26 -11.01 14.28
N TYR A 61 0.92 -12.16 14.48
CA TYR A 61 1.48 -12.96 13.40
C TYR A 61 1.13 -14.42 13.57
N ASP A 62 1.00 -15.14 12.45
CA ASP A 62 0.88 -16.60 12.42
C ASP A 62 2.23 -17.30 12.73
N ALA A 63 2.25 -18.63 12.61
CA ALA A 63 3.44 -19.44 12.86
C ALA A 63 4.50 -19.28 11.76
N GLU A 64 4.06 -19.01 10.55
CA GLU A 64 4.88 -18.84 9.34
C GLU A 64 5.53 -17.45 9.26
N GLY A 65 5.07 -16.48 10.05
CA GLY A 65 5.64 -15.14 10.08
C GLY A 65 4.77 -14.06 9.45
N HIS A 66 3.61 -14.40 8.90
CA HIS A 66 2.72 -13.44 8.27
C HIS A 66 1.89 -12.69 9.30
N ALA A 67 1.68 -11.39 9.08
CA ALA A 67 0.84 -10.58 9.94
C ALA A 67 -0.64 -10.97 9.75
N VAL A 68 -1.34 -11.32 10.81
CA VAL A 68 -2.78 -11.68 10.77
C VAL A 68 -3.68 -10.57 11.29
N LEU A 69 -3.13 -9.64 12.08
CA LEU A 69 -3.83 -8.46 12.56
C LEU A 69 -2.85 -7.31 12.77
N VAL A 70 -3.23 -6.12 12.31
CA VAL A 70 -2.58 -4.85 12.65
C VAL A 70 -3.65 -3.89 13.16
N SER A 71 -3.38 -3.18 14.25
CA SER A 71 -4.33 -2.26 14.88
C SER A 71 -3.58 -1.04 15.41
N ASP A 72 -3.83 0.14 14.84
CA ASP A 72 -3.13 1.40 15.15
C ASP A 72 -3.76 2.19 16.31
N ASN A 73 -5.05 2.00 16.55
CA ASN A 73 -5.82 2.54 17.68
C ASN A 73 -7.25 2.00 17.62
N VAL A 74 -7.84 1.64 18.77
CA VAL A 74 -9.24 1.19 18.81
C VAL A 74 -10.14 2.32 18.27
N PRO A 75 -11.03 2.08 17.29
CA PRO A 75 -11.50 0.77 16.76
C PRO A 75 -10.95 0.37 15.37
N SER A 76 -9.90 1.02 14.85
CA SER A 76 -9.36 0.73 13.52
C SER A 76 -8.39 -0.45 13.54
N SER A 77 -8.70 -1.48 12.76
CA SER A 77 -7.83 -2.66 12.61
C SER A 77 -7.95 -3.27 11.22
N THR A 78 -6.86 -3.86 10.76
CA THR A 78 -6.79 -4.61 9.50
C THR A 78 -6.35 -6.04 9.80
N SER A 79 -7.17 -7.02 9.43
CA SER A 79 -6.81 -8.45 9.54
C SER A 79 -6.52 -9.05 8.17
N TYR A 80 -5.60 -9.99 8.11
CA TYR A 80 -5.19 -10.67 6.89
C TYR A 80 -5.45 -12.17 7.02
N ALA A 81 -5.95 -12.78 5.96
CA ALA A 81 -6.07 -14.23 5.84
C ALA A 81 -5.26 -14.74 4.65
N TYR A 82 -4.66 -15.90 4.84
CA TYR A 82 -3.78 -16.56 3.91
C TYR A 82 -4.33 -17.95 3.62
N ASP A 83 -4.48 -18.29 2.33
CA ASP A 83 -4.95 -19.59 1.90
C ASP A 83 -3.98 -20.16 0.86
N ALA A 84 -3.16 -21.12 1.28
CA ALA A 84 -2.16 -21.76 0.44
C ALA A 84 -2.78 -22.58 -0.71
N THR A 85 -4.06 -22.93 -0.64
CA THR A 85 -4.77 -23.58 -1.75
C THR A 85 -5.14 -22.58 -2.86
N VAL A 86 -5.24 -21.30 -2.52
CA VAL A 86 -5.51 -20.19 -3.43
C VAL A 86 -4.22 -19.56 -3.93
N ASP A 87 -3.28 -19.26 -3.03
CA ASP A 87 -1.97 -18.74 -3.39
C ASP A 87 -0.86 -19.43 -2.57
N PRO A 88 -0.12 -20.39 -3.16
CA PRO A 88 0.88 -21.18 -2.44
C PRO A 88 2.12 -20.36 -2.05
N ARG A 89 2.24 -19.10 -2.47
CA ARG A 89 3.36 -18.22 -2.14
C ARG A 89 3.20 -17.52 -0.79
N GLY A 90 2.06 -17.70 -0.11
CA GLY A 90 1.77 -17.03 1.16
C GLY A 90 1.35 -15.56 1.02
N LEU A 91 0.82 -15.18 -0.14
CA LEU A 91 0.23 -13.84 -0.32
C LEU A 91 -1.17 -13.78 0.35
N PRO A 92 -1.57 -12.63 0.91
CA PRO A 92 -2.85 -12.51 1.60
C PRO A 92 -4.01 -12.63 0.61
N THR A 93 -4.88 -13.60 0.83
CA THR A 93 -6.03 -13.88 -0.02
C THR A 93 -7.29 -13.12 0.42
N SER A 94 -7.29 -12.64 1.66
CA SER A 94 -8.33 -11.77 2.21
C SER A 94 -7.71 -10.70 3.11
N ILE A 95 -8.23 -9.48 3.01
CA ILE A 95 -7.88 -8.35 3.85
C ILE A 95 -9.19 -7.79 4.39
N THR A 96 -9.36 -7.72 5.69
CA THR A 96 -10.57 -7.13 6.31
C THR A 96 -10.15 -5.89 7.06
N ASP A 97 -10.62 -4.75 6.59
CA ASP A 97 -10.54 -3.49 7.31
C ASP A 97 -11.80 -3.33 8.17
N SER A 98 -11.64 -2.91 9.44
CA SER A 98 -12.76 -2.81 10.37
C SER A 98 -13.80 -1.75 9.98
N VAL A 99 -13.45 -0.80 9.11
CA VAL A 99 -14.32 0.28 8.64
C VAL A 99 -14.79 0.03 7.22
N ALA A 100 -13.87 -0.29 6.31
CA ALA A 100 -14.19 -0.45 4.88
C ALA A 100 -14.81 -1.82 4.58
N GLY A 101 -14.53 -2.85 5.37
CA GLY A 101 -15.00 -4.23 5.17
C GLY A 101 -13.95 -5.15 4.54
N THR A 102 -14.41 -6.26 3.99
CA THR A 102 -13.53 -7.33 3.48
C THR A 102 -13.27 -7.21 1.99
N PHE A 103 -11.99 -7.31 1.64
CA PHE A 103 -11.44 -7.45 0.30
C PHE A 103 -10.93 -8.88 0.12
N SER A 104 -11.20 -9.49 -1.04
CA SER A 104 -10.57 -10.78 -1.40
C SER A 104 -9.71 -10.60 -2.63
N VAL A 105 -8.46 -11.06 -2.58
CA VAL A 105 -7.46 -10.76 -3.60
C VAL A 105 -7.03 -12.03 -4.33
N ARG A 106 -6.73 -11.90 -5.62
CA ARG A 106 -6.09 -12.89 -6.45
C ARG A 106 -4.94 -12.23 -7.21
N TYR A 107 -3.82 -12.91 -7.24
CA TYR A 107 -2.59 -12.42 -7.84
C TYR A 107 -2.28 -13.19 -9.13
N ASP A 108 -1.49 -12.57 -10.01
CA ASP A 108 -0.85 -13.26 -11.14
C ASP A 108 0.46 -13.94 -10.70
N ALA A 109 1.17 -14.54 -11.66
CA ALA A 109 2.41 -15.28 -11.42
C ALA A 109 3.55 -14.40 -10.88
N ASP A 110 3.55 -13.11 -11.20
CA ASP A 110 4.54 -12.13 -10.73
C ASP A 110 4.17 -11.52 -9.37
N GLY A 111 2.99 -11.86 -8.85
CA GLY A 111 2.51 -11.41 -7.54
C GLY A 111 1.77 -10.07 -7.61
N GLN A 112 1.44 -9.59 -8.81
CA GLN A 112 0.62 -8.39 -8.99
C GLN A 112 -0.85 -8.73 -8.85
N VAL A 113 -1.66 -7.78 -8.39
CA VAL A 113 -3.11 -7.98 -8.24
C VAL A 113 -3.73 -8.16 -9.62
N ARG A 114 -4.40 -9.30 -9.81
CA ARG A 114 -5.17 -9.62 -11.03
C ARG A 114 -6.67 -9.42 -10.83
N SER A 115 -7.18 -9.76 -9.65
CA SER A 115 -8.58 -9.55 -9.31
C SER A 115 -8.75 -9.26 -7.82
N GLN A 116 -9.67 -8.38 -7.49
CA GLN A 116 -9.99 -7.98 -6.14
C GLN A 116 -11.51 -7.83 -5.99
N LYS A 117 -12.11 -8.63 -5.10
CA LYS A 117 -13.46 -8.33 -4.60
C LYS A 117 -13.37 -7.21 -3.58
N LEU A 118 -14.22 -6.20 -3.77
CA LEU A 118 -14.33 -5.02 -2.94
C LEU A 118 -15.55 -5.14 -2.03
N PRO A 119 -15.51 -4.51 -0.84
CA PRO A 119 -16.70 -4.27 -0.04
C PRO A 119 -17.78 -3.58 -0.87
N GLY A 120 -19.04 -3.96 -0.65
CA GLY A 120 -20.18 -3.42 -1.39
C GLY A 120 -20.59 -4.21 -2.64
N GLY A 121 -19.99 -5.37 -2.89
CA GLY A 121 -20.42 -6.27 -3.96
C GLY A 121 -19.94 -5.83 -5.34
N TYR A 122 -18.69 -5.40 -5.43
CA TYR A 122 -18.04 -5.06 -6.68
C TYR A 122 -16.76 -5.88 -6.84
N THR A 123 -16.46 -6.29 -8.06
CA THR A 123 -15.21 -6.96 -8.40
C THR A 123 -14.40 -6.08 -9.32
N MET A 124 -13.16 -5.78 -8.92
CA MET A 124 -12.14 -5.22 -9.80
C MET A 124 -11.35 -6.37 -10.45
N SER A 125 -11.11 -6.30 -11.75
CA SER A 125 -10.14 -7.14 -12.46
C SER A 125 -9.17 -6.26 -13.21
N GLN A 126 -7.89 -6.65 -13.28
CA GLN A 126 -6.89 -5.91 -14.03
C GLN A 126 -5.81 -6.82 -14.62
N SER A 127 -5.17 -6.33 -15.69
CA SER A 127 -3.91 -6.88 -16.20
C SER A 127 -2.81 -5.86 -15.97
N THR A 128 -1.61 -6.32 -15.63
CA THR A 128 -0.48 -5.46 -15.28
C THR A 128 0.71 -5.84 -16.15
N ASN A 129 1.45 -4.87 -16.66
CA ASN A 129 2.69 -5.15 -17.38
C ASN A 129 3.83 -5.47 -16.40
N PRO A 130 4.99 -5.99 -16.87
CA PRO A 130 6.12 -6.28 -15.99
C PRO A 130 6.70 -5.07 -15.23
N ALA A 131 6.38 -3.84 -15.64
CA ALA A 131 6.76 -2.62 -14.94
C ALA A 131 5.78 -2.23 -13.81
N GLY A 132 4.74 -3.03 -13.55
CA GLY A 132 3.73 -2.77 -12.51
C GLY A 132 2.61 -1.82 -12.95
N MET A 133 2.54 -1.46 -14.23
CA MET A 133 1.51 -0.56 -14.76
C MET A 133 0.27 -1.35 -15.17
N ALA A 134 -0.90 -1.00 -14.65
CA ALA A 134 -2.17 -1.58 -15.06
C ALA A 134 -2.47 -1.24 -16.52
N MET A 135 -2.61 -2.26 -17.35
CA MET A 135 -2.91 -2.17 -18.78
C MET A 135 -4.39 -2.21 -19.06
N GLU A 136 -5.13 -3.01 -18.29
CA GLU A 136 -6.58 -3.03 -18.33
C GLU A 136 -7.08 -3.06 -16.90
N ARG A 137 -8.19 -2.37 -16.64
CA ARG A 137 -8.90 -2.44 -15.37
C ARG A 137 -10.40 -2.41 -15.62
N THR A 138 -11.15 -3.25 -14.93
CA THR A 138 -12.61 -3.33 -15.04
C THR A 138 -13.20 -3.45 -13.66
N TYR A 139 -14.28 -2.71 -13.39
CA TYR A 139 -15.11 -2.82 -12.19
C TYR A 139 -16.48 -3.33 -12.59
N THR A 140 -16.87 -4.44 -11.98
CA THR A 140 -18.14 -5.12 -12.25
C THR A 140 -18.95 -5.16 -10.96
N ARG A 141 -20.25 -4.85 -11.05
CA ARG A 141 -21.17 -5.09 -9.93
C ARG A 141 -21.52 -6.57 -9.86
N ASP A 142 -21.35 -7.18 -8.69
CA ASP A 142 -21.49 -8.63 -8.51
C ASP A 142 -22.96 -9.10 -8.64
N SER A 143 -23.94 -8.23 -8.39
CA SER A 143 -25.36 -8.60 -8.38
C SER A 143 -25.94 -8.91 -9.75
N ASP A 144 -25.45 -8.24 -10.79
CA ASP A 144 -25.98 -8.29 -12.16
C ASP A 144 -24.88 -8.49 -13.22
N GLY A 145 -23.60 -8.43 -12.83
CA GLY A 145 -22.48 -8.51 -13.76
C GLY A 145 -22.28 -7.24 -14.59
N GLU A 146 -22.94 -6.12 -14.24
CA GLU A 146 -22.82 -4.86 -14.97
C GLU A 146 -21.40 -4.30 -14.83
N VAL A 147 -20.74 -4.03 -15.96
CA VAL A 147 -19.47 -3.31 -15.98
C VAL A 147 -19.76 -1.82 -15.75
N LEU A 148 -19.34 -1.31 -14.60
CA LEU A 148 -19.54 0.08 -14.22
C LEU A 148 -18.45 0.99 -14.77
N PHE A 149 -17.25 0.43 -14.88
CA PHE A 149 -16.08 1.11 -15.38
C PHE A 149 -15.14 0.11 -16.04
N SER A 150 -14.65 0.44 -17.22
CA SER A 150 -13.51 -0.23 -17.84
C SER A 150 -12.50 0.79 -18.29
N GLU A 151 -11.23 0.44 -18.17
CA GLU A 151 -10.09 1.24 -18.53
C GLU A 151 -9.11 0.36 -19.31
N THR A 152 -8.62 0.85 -20.44
CA THR A 152 -7.55 0.21 -21.22
C THR A 152 -6.45 1.22 -21.50
N LEU A 153 -5.22 0.78 -21.35
CA LEU A 153 -4.01 1.59 -21.42
C LEU A 153 -2.98 0.90 -22.30
N ILE A 154 -2.62 1.55 -23.40
CA ILE A 154 -1.59 1.07 -24.32
C ILE A 154 -0.33 1.92 -24.11
N PRO A 155 0.78 1.37 -23.62
CA PRO A 155 2.02 2.08 -23.44
C PRO A 155 2.86 2.07 -24.72
N THR A 156 3.78 3.01 -24.83
CA THR A 156 4.86 3.03 -25.81
C THR A 156 5.96 2.04 -25.41
N VAL A 157 6.91 1.79 -26.32
CA VAL A 157 8.10 0.94 -26.06
C VAL A 157 8.98 1.44 -24.90
N HIS A 158 8.76 2.66 -24.42
CA HIS A 158 9.45 3.25 -23.27
C HIS A 158 8.58 3.29 -22.00
N GLY A 159 7.43 2.60 -22.00
CA GLY A 159 6.54 2.52 -20.84
C GLY A 159 5.67 3.77 -20.61
N GLN A 160 5.62 4.69 -21.57
CA GLN A 160 4.79 5.91 -21.47
C GLN A 160 3.39 5.63 -22.01
N ARG A 161 2.36 6.28 -21.49
CA ARG A 161 0.96 6.07 -21.93
C ARG A 161 0.72 6.56 -23.36
N SER A 162 0.51 5.67 -24.33
CA SER A 162 0.22 6.00 -25.74
C SER A 162 -1.28 6.17 -26.02
N SER A 163 -2.14 5.37 -25.39
CA SER A 163 -3.60 5.47 -25.56
C SER A 163 -4.31 5.05 -24.27
N TYR A 164 -5.48 5.64 -24.05
CA TYR A 164 -6.37 5.40 -22.94
C TYR A 164 -7.79 5.31 -23.43
N THR A 165 -8.56 4.36 -22.93
CA THR A 165 -10.01 4.36 -23.12
C THR A 165 -10.68 4.05 -21.80
N GLY A 166 -11.62 4.88 -21.38
CA GLY A 166 -12.37 4.74 -20.13
C GLY A 166 -13.87 4.81 -20.38
N SER A 167 -14.65 3.94 -19.74
CA SER A 167 -16.12 3.91 -19.89
C SER A 167 -16.80 4.01 -18.53
N LEU A 168 -16.97 5.23 -18.00
CA LEU A 168 -17.80 5.47 -16.80
C LEU A 168 -19.18 5.96 -17.24
N GLY A 169 -19.99 5.06 -17.80
CA GLY A 169 -21.27 5.41 -18.43
C GLY A 169 -21.17 6.24 -19.72
N LYS A 170 -19.98 6.72 -20.08
CA LYS A 170 -19.61 7.35 -21.35
C LYS A 170 -18.20 6.92 -21.73
N THR A 171 -17.97 6.62 -23.01
CA THR A 171 -16.63 6.29 -23.51
C THR A 171 -15.86 7.58 -23.79
N SER A 172 -14.71 7.73 -23.14
CA SER A 172 -13.69 8.74 -23.47
C SER A 172 -12.42 8.01 -23.90
N SER A 173 -11.81 8.48 -24.97
CA SER A 173 -10.53 7.97 -25.47
C SER A 173 -9.51 9.10 -25.51
N GLN A 174 -8.32 8.88 -24.97
CA GLN A 174 -7.21 9.83 -25.05
C GLN A 174 -6.00 9.18 -25.71
N THR A 175 -5.40 9.86 -26.69
CA THR A 175 -4.20 9.37 -27.38
C THR A 175 -3.05 10.36 -27.21
N TYR A 176 -1.87 9.84 -26.94
CA TYR A 176 -0.66 10.63 -26.72
C TYR A 176 0.43 10.19 -27.69
N GLN A 177 1.14 11.16 -28.27
CA GLN A 177 2.30 10.93 -29.11
C GLN A 177 3.52 11.55 -28.45
N TYR A 178 4.65 10.84 -28.53
CA TYR A 178 5.92 11.28 -27.97
C TYR A 178 6.99 11.37 -29.05
N ASP A 179 7.96 12.26 -28.89
CA ASP A 179 9.16 12.27 -29.73
C ASP A 179 10.13 11.13 -29.36
N LYS A 180 11.21 10.97 -30.16
CA LYS A 180 12.22 9.92 -29.95
C LYS A 180 12.98 10.01 -28.61
N VAL A 181 12.89 11.14 -27.91
CA VAL A 181 13.51 11.34 -26.58
C VAL A 181 12.49 11.27 -25.45
N GLY A 182 11.24 10.87 -25.74
CA GLY A 182 10.19 10.61 -24.75
C GLY A 182 9.43 11.85 -24.30
N ARG A 183 9.53 12.99 -24.99
CA ARG A 183 8.72 14.18 -24.65
C ARG A 183 7.37 14.10 -25.34
N LEU A 184 6.31 14.48 -24.62
CA LEU A 184 4.95 14.55 -25.17
C LEU A 184 4.89 15.61 -26.28
N VAL A 185 4.46 15.21 -27.49
CA VAL A 185 4.32 16.10 -28.65
C VAL A 185 2.86 16.32 -29.07
N ARG A 186 1.95 15.42 -28.71
CA ARG A 186 0.51 15.56 -29.00
C ARG A 186 -0.32 14.84 -27.95
N ALA A 187 -1.43 15.44 -27.56
CA ALA A 187 -2.48 14.80 -26.79
C ALA A 187 -3.82 15.08 -27.50
N GLU A 188 -4.62 14.04 -27.70
CA GLU A 188 -5.95 14.11 -28.28
C GLU A 188 -6.95 13.48 -27.31
N ASP A 189 -8.12 14.09 -27.17
CA ASP A 189 -9.21 13.56 -26.35
C ASP A 189 -10.46 13.50 -27.23
N ASP A 190 -11.04 12.31 -27.33
CA ASP A 190 -12.31 12.06 -27.98
C ASP A 190 -13.29 11.55 -26.92
N SER A 191 -14.04 12.49 -26.36
CA SER A 191 -15.14 12.20 -25.45
C SER A 191 -16.43 12.19 -26.25
N SER A 192 -16.90 11.00 -26.64
CA SER A 192 -18.22 10.87 -27.27
C SER A 192 -19.30 11.13 -26.21
N CYS A 193 -19.97 12.28 -26.31
CA CYS A 193 -21.15 12.58 -25.51
C CYS A 193 -22.36 11.91 -26.19
N GLY A 194 -22.70 10.70 -25.74
CA GLY A 194 -24.03 10.12 -25.94
C GLY A 194 -25.04 10.71 -24.97
#